data_AF-A0ABD6J7G6-F1
#
_entry.id   AF-A0ABD6J7G6-F1
#
_cell.length_a   1.000
_cell.length_b   1.000
_cell.length_c   1.000
_cell.angle_alpha   90.00
_cell.angle_beta   90.00
_cell.angle_gamma   90.00
#
_symmetry.space_group_name_H-M   'P 1'
#
loop_
_entity.id
_entity.type
_entity.pdbx_description
1 polymer ?
#
loop_
_entity_poly.entity_id
_entity_poly.type
_entity_poly.pdbx_seq_one_letter_code
_entity_poly.pdbx_strand_id
1 'polypeptide(L)'
;MSKNFRNVINCFTNGVGYGATTFLLFVAFDGFQSVTTFNVLSVLIISGLIGVLTLVFDLDNWSYLVELLLHFLGAFSLILVMMWLNHWLSLQNWLNFCISFIGIYLIIFFIVKMKIASDVKRVNQKLSERHQKK
;
A
#
# COMPACT_ATOMS: atom_id res chain seq x y z
N MET A 1 23.17 10.87 -2.43
CA MET A 1 21.91 10.20 -2.79
C MET A 1 20.81 11.26 -2.87
N SER A 2 20.19 11.48 -4.03
CA SER A 2 19.23 12.58 -4.21
C SER A 2 17.99 12.41 -3.33
N LYS A 3 17.39 13.51 -2.87
CA LYS A 3 16.22 13.53 -1.97
C LYS A 3 15.06 12.65 -2.47
N ASN A 4 14.89 12.59 -3.79
CA ASN A 4 13.85 11.81 -4.46
C ASN A 4 14.07 10.30 -4.33
N PHE A 5 15.32 9.83 -4.40
CA PHE A 5 15.63 8.40 -4.29
C PHE A 5 15.34 7.85 -2.89
N ARG A 6 15.62 8.64 -1.84
CA ARG A 6 15.29 8.25 -0.47
C ARG A 6 13.78 8.13 -0.25
N ASN A 7 12.99 9.03 -0.86
CA ASN A 7 11.53 8.94 -0.82
C ASN A 7 11.02 7.68 -1.51
N VAL A 8 11.53 7.37 -2.71
CA VAL A 8 11.16 6.14 -3.43
C VAL A 8 11.45 4.89 -2.59
N ILE A 9 12.62 4.78 -1.97
CA ILE A 9 12.97 3.65 -1.10
C ILE A 9 12.03 3.55 0.10
N ASN A 10 11.73 4.67 0.76
CA ASN A 10 10.83 4.67 1.91
C ASN A 10 9.41 4.23 1.51
N CYS A 11 8.90 4.75 0.39
CA CYS A 11 7.61 4.36 -0.18
C CYS A 11 7.57 2.87 -0.53
N PHE A 12 8.60 2.37 -1.22
CA PHE A 12 8.74 0.95 -1.54
C PHE A 12 8.74 0.09 -0.27
N THR A 13 9.56 0.44 0.72
CA THR A 13 9.69 -0.33 1.96
C THR A 13 8.40 -0.34 2.76
N ASN A 14 7.68 0.78 2.81
CA ASN A 14 6.35 0.84 3.42
C ASN A 14 5.34 -0.05 2.68
N GLY A 15 5.35 -0.01 1.34
CA GLY A 15 4.53 -0.88 0.50
C GLY A 15 4.78 -2.36 0.75
N VAL A 16 6.05 -2.77 0.77
CA VAL A 16 6.48 -4.12 1.15
C VAL A 16 5.93 -4.52 2.51
N GLY A 17 6.00 -3.63 3.50
CA GLY A 17 5.45 -3.88 4.84
C GLY A 17 3.96 -4.21 4.80
N TYR A 18 3.14 -3.37 4.18
CA TYR A 18 1.69 -3.61 4.07
C TYR A 18 1.36 -4.88 3.29
N GLY A 19 2.06 -5.11 2.17
CA GLY A 19 1.86 -6.31 1.34
C GLY A 19 2.24 -7.60 2.05
N ALA A 20 3.42 -7.62 2.69
CA ALA A 20 3.87 -8.79 3.45
C ALA A 20 2.92 -9.12 4.60
N THR A 21 2.49 -8.11 5.38
CA THR A 21 1.51 -8.32 6.45
C THR A 21 0.20 -8.87 5.91
N THR A 22 -0.34 -8.28 4.84
CA THR A 22 -1.60 -8.72 4.22
C THR A 22 -1.49 -10.16 3.73
N PHE A 23 -0.40 -10.49 3.05
CA PHE A 23 -0.16 -11.82 2.52
C PHE A 23 -0.05 -12.88 3.63
N LEU A 24 0.66 -12.57 4.71
CA LEU A 24 0.75 -13.48 5.86
C LEU A 24 -0.61 -13.71 6.54
N LEU A 25 -1.47 -12.69 6.60
CA LEU A 25 -2.84 -12.86 7.10
C LEU A 25 -3.65 -13.79 6.21
N PHE A 26 -3.55 -13.65 4.88
CA PHE A 26 -4.18 -14.59 3.96
C PHE A 26 -3.66 -16.02 4.13
N VAL A 27 -2.34 -16.21 4.26
CA VAL A 27 -1.76 -17.54 4.53
C VAL A 27 -2.29 -18.12 5.84
N ALA A 28 -2.42 -17.30 6.88
CA ALA A 28 -2.89 -17.73 8.19
C ALA A 28 -4.37 -18.12 8.23
N PHE A 29 -5.24 -17.38 7.52
CA PHE A 29 -6.69 -17.55 7.60
C PHE A 29 -7.30 -18.35 6.44
N ASP A 30 -6.72 -18.27 5.25
CA ASP A 30 -7.27 -18.89 4.03
C ASP A 30 -6.62 -20.27 3.74
N GLY A 31 -5.60 -20.65 4.52
CA GLY A 31 -5.04 -22.00 4.48
C GLY A 31 -4.37 -22.36 3.15
N PHE A 32 -3.59 -21.44 2.57
CA PHE A 32 -2.80 -21.70 1.37
C PHE A 32 -2.02 -23.03 1.51
N GLN A 33 -2.41 -24.04 0.73
CA GLN A 33 -1.88 -25.39 0.90
C GLN A 33 -0.41 -25.53 0.49
N SER A 34 0.10 -24.60 -0.32
CA SER A 34 1.53 -24.48 -0.63
C SER A 34 1.90 -23.05 -1.02
N VAL A 35 2.76 -22.42 -0.22
CA VAL A 35 3.35 -21.12 -0.52
C VAL A 35 4.75 -21.35 -1.11
N THR A 36 5.00 -20.90 -2.34
CA THR A 36 6.34 -21.01 -2.95
C THR A 36 7.15 -19.73 -2.76
N THR A 37 8.47 -19.83 -2.89
CA THR A 37 9.38 -18.67 -2.91
C THR A 37 8.98 -17.65 -3.97
N PHE A 38 8.48 -18.10 -5.12
CA PHE A 38 8.03 -17.21 -6.19
C PHE A 38 6.80 -16.39 -5.76
N ASN A 39 5.84 -17.00 -5.06
CA ASN A 39 4.68 -16.28 -4.53
C ASN A 39 5.11 -15.16 -3.57
N VAL A 40 6.01 -15.48 -2.64
CA VAL A 40 6.54 -14.52 -1.67
C VAL A 40 7.23 -13.36 -2.40
N LEU A 41 8.17 -13.64 -3.30
CA LEU A 41 8.90 -12.61 -4.03
C LEU A 41 7.99 -11.74 -4.90
N SER A 42 7.01 -12.35 -5.57
CA SER A 42 6.02 -11.65 -6.38
C SER A 42 5.22 -10.66 -5.54
N VAL A 43 4.71 -11.09 -4.38
CA VAL A 43 3.98 -10.23 -3.43
C VAL A 43 4.85 -9.09 -2.94
N LEU A 44 6.10 -9.35 -2.54
CA LEU A 44 7.00 -8.31 -2.01
C LEU A 44 7.31 -7.25 -3.09
N ILE A 45 7.63 -7.67 -4.30
CA ILE A 45 7.93 -6.74 -5.41
C ILE A 45 6.70 -5.92 -5.76
N ILE A 46 5.55 -6.57 -5.97
CA ILE A 46 4.32 -5.89 -6.38
C ILE A 46 3.85 -4.91 -5.30
N SER A 47 3.85 -5.32 -4.03
CA SER A 47 3.46 -4.43 -2.93
C SER A 47 4.42 -3.27 -2.74
N GLY A 48 5.72 -3.47 -2.96
CA GLY A 48 6.69 -2.37 -3.01
C GLY A 48 6.40 -1.39 -4.14
N LEU A 49 6.05 -1.87 -5.35
CA LEU A 49 5.65 -1.02 -6.47
C LEU A 49 4.36 -0.24 -6.17
N ILE A 50 3.38 -0.86 -5.48
CA ILE A 50 2.18 -0.17 -4.99
C ILE A 50 2.58 0.93 -3.99
N GLY A 51 3.55 0.67 -3.12
CA GLY A 51 4.11 1.69 -2.23
C GLY A 51 4.70 2.88 -3.00
N VAL A 52 5.45 2.63 -4.07
CA VAL A 52 5.99 3.69 -4.94
C VAL A 52 4.88 4.46 -5.66
N LEU A 53 3.76 3.81 -6.01
CA LEU A 53 2.59 4.46 -6.61
C LEU A 53 1.99 5.55 -5.70
N THR A 54 2.27 5.53 -4.39
CA THR A 54 1.86 6.60 -3.46
C THR A 54 2.46 7.96 -3.85
N LEU A 55 3.57 8.00 -4.59
CA LEU A 55 4.14 9.25 -5.10
C LEU A 55 3.21 10.01 -6.07
N VAL A 56 2.15 9.37 -6.58
CA VAL A 56 1.11 10.06 -7.35
C VAL A 56 0.44 11.16 -6.53
N PHE A 57 0.36 11.02 -5.20
CA PHE A 57 -0.19 12.04 -4.30
C PHE A 57 0.76 13.23 -4.04
N ASP A 58 2.02 13.14 -4.46
CA ASP A 58 2.98 14.25 -4.35
C ASP A 58 2.96 15.14 -5.61
N LEU A 59 2.10 14.84 -6.59
CA LEU A 59 1.98 15.59 -7.83
C LEU A 59 1.00 16.75 -7.65
N ASP A 60 1.48 17.97 -7.42
CA ASP A 60 0.66 19.19 -7.22
C ASP A 60 -0.27 19.58 -8.40
N ASN A 61 -0.30 18.80 -9.47
CA ASN A 61 -1.01 19.11 -10.70
C ASN A 61 -2.48 18.66 -10.71
N TRP A 62 -2.87 17.71 -9.84
CA TRP A 62 -4.19 17.06 -9.91
C TRP A 62 -5.00 17.25 -8.62
N SER A 63 -6.31 17.01 -8.72
CA SER A 63 -7.15 16.99 -7.52
C SER A 63 -6.93 15.70 -6.73
N TYR A 64 -7.06 15.77 -5.41
CA TYR A 64 -6.91 14.62 -4.52
C TYR A 64 -7.76 13.40 -4.92
N LEU A 65 -8.97 13.63 -5.44
CA LEU A 65 -9.84 12.54 -5.92
C LEU A 65 -9.27 11.83 -7.15
N VAL A 66 -8.66 12.58 -8.07
CA VAL A 66 -8.03 12.03 -9.29
C VAL A 66 -6.80 11.21 -8.91
N GLU A 67 -5.95 11.73 -8.03
CA GLU A 67 -4.78 11.00 -7.52
C GLU A 67 -5.18 9.72 -6.80
N LEU A 68 -6.25 9.78 -5.99
CA LEU A 68 -6.78 8.63 -5.28
C LEU A 68 -7.30 7.57 -6.25
N LEU A 69 -8.03 7.98 -7.28
CA LEU A 69 -8.54 7.08 -8.31
C LEU A 69 -7.39 6.43 -9.09
N LEU A 70 -6.38 7.21 -9.48
CA LEU A 70 -5.20 6.69 -10.17
C LEU A 70 -4.40 5.71 -9.31
N HIS A 71 -4.21 6.02 -8.04
CA HIS A 71 -3.57 5.09 -7.11
C HIS A 71 -4.40 3.81 -6.95
N PHE A 72 -5.72 3.93 -6.82
CA PHE A 72 -6.61 2.77 -6.70
C PHE A 72 -6.54 1.87 -7.94
N LEU A 73 -6.67 2.44 -9.14
CA LEU A 73 -6.61 1.70 -10.40
C LEU A 73 -5.21 1.10 -10.65
N GLY A 74 -4.14 1.84 -10.34
CA GLY A 74 -2.78 1.32 -10.47
C GLY A 74 -2.50 0.18 -9.49
N ALA A 75 -2.95 0.31 -8.24
CA ALA A 75 -2.84 -0.78 -7.25
C ALA A 75 -3.64 -2.01 -7.68
N PHE A 76 -4.86 -1.82 -8.17
CA PHE A 76 -5.69 -2.91 -8.69
C PHE A 76 -5.00 -3.63 -9.86
N SER A 77 -4.50 -2.86 -10.83
CA SER A 77 -3.79 -3.40 -12.00
C SER A 77 -2.54 -4.20 -11.61
N LEU A 78 -1.76 -3.68 -10.65
CA LEU A 78 -0.58 -4.38 -10.13
C LEU A 78 -0.94 -5.69 -9.43
N ILE A 79 -2.03 -5.72 -8.65
CA ILE A 79 -2.51 -6.95 -8.03
C ILE A 79 -3.02 -7.94 -9.07
N LEU A 80 -3.70 -7.49 -10.13
CA LEU A 80 -4.09 -8.38 -11.23
C LEU A 80 -2.87 -9.02 -11.91
N VAL A 81 -1.82 -8.24 -12.16
CA VAL A 81 -0.55 -8.77 -12.69
C VAL A 81 0.03 -9.81 -11.74
N MET A 82 0.06 -9.53 -10.44
CA MET A 82 0.52 -10.49 -9.42
C MET A 82 -0.30 -11.79 -9.46
N MET A 83 -1.63 -11.70 -9.49
CA MET A 83 -2.49 -12.89 -9.54
C MET A 83 -2.29 -13.69 -10.82
N TRP A 84 -2.06 -13.01 -11.95
CA TRP A 84 -1.74 -13.66 -13.22
C TRP A 84 -0.41 -14.40 -13.17
N LEU A 85 0.65 -13.75 -12.65
CA LEU A 85 1.97 -14.36 -12.49
C LEU A 85 1.94 -15.58 -11.56
N ASN A 86 1.10 -15.57 -10.53
CA ASN A 86 0.98 -16.66 -9.55
C ASN A 86 -0.06 -17.72 -9.92
N HIS A 87 -0.72 -17.59 -11.08
CA HIS A 87 -1.82 -18.47 -11.50
C HIS A 87 -2.98 -18.54 -10.49
N TRP A 88 -3.22 -17.45 -9.74
CA TRP A 88 -4.31 -17.33 -8.76
C TRP A 88 -5.60 -16.76 -9.36
N LEU A 89 -5.59 -16.38 -10.63
CA LEU A 89 -6.78 -15.92 -11.35
C LEU A 89 -7.78 -17.06 -11.52
N SER A 90 -8.93 -16.95 -10.85
CA SER A 90 -10.09 -17.82 -11.06
C SER A 90 -11.32 -16.96 -11.31
N LEU A 91 -11.93 -17.12 -12.50
CA LEU A 91 -13.15 -16.40 -12.87
C LEU A 91 -14.32 -16.71 -11.93
N GLN A 92 -14.35 -17.92 -11.36
CA GLN A 92 -15.39 -18.36 -10.43
C GLN A 92 -15.41 -17.52 -9.15
N ASN A 93 -14.24 -17.03 -8.72
CA ASN A 93 -14.06 -16.29 -7.47
C ASN A 93 -13.83 -14.79 -7.69
N TRP A 94 -14.10 -14.28 -8.90
CA TRP A 94 -13.83 -12.90 -9.28
C TRP A 94 -14.52 -11.87 -8.37
N LEU A 95 -15.79 -12.13 -8.02
CA LEU A 95 -16.56 -11.24 -7.16
C LEU A 95 -15.99 -11.20 -5.74
N ASN A 96 -15.62 -12.35 -5.18
CA ASN A 96 -14.97 -12.45 -3.87
C ASN A 96 -13.60 -11.75 -3.88
N PHE A 97 -12.83 -11.90 -4.94
CA PHE A 97 -11.57 -11.19 -5.13
C PHE A 97 -11.77 -9.67 -5.10
N CYS A 98 -12.72 -9.14 -5.88
CA CYS A 98 -13.00 -7.70 -5.92
C CYS A 98 -13.43 -7.16 -4.56
N ILE A 99 -14.29 -7.89 -3.84
CA ILE A 99 -14.73 -7.51 -2.49
C ILE A 99 -13.54 -7.48 -1.51
N SER A 100 -12.73 -8.55 -1.50
CA SER A 100 -11.54 -8.62 -0.63
C SER A 100 -10.53 -7.53 -0.96
N PHE A 101 -10.30 -7.25 -2.24
CA PHE A 101 -9.43 -6.16 -2.67
C PHE A 101 -9.92 -4.81 -2.14
N ILE A 102 -11.20 -4.48 -2.36
CA ILE A 102 -11.79 -3.22 -1.89
C ILE A 102 -11.71 -3.14 -0.36
N GLY A 103 -12.06 -4.21 0.36
CA GLY A 103 -12.02 -4.25 1.82
C GLY A 103 -10.62 -3.99 2.36
N ILE A 104 -9.62 -4.69 1.84
CA ILE A 104 -8.22 -4.52 2.26
C ILE A 104 -7.70 -3.13 1.89
N TYR A 105 -8.01 -2.64 0.69
CA TYR A 105 -7.62 -1.31 0.26
C TYR A 105 -8.16 -0.25 1.23
N LEU A 106 -9.44 -0.34 1.60
CA LEU A 106 -10.06 0.58 2.56
C LEU A 106 -9.44 0.49 3.97
N ILE A 107 -9.12 -0.72 4.44
CA ILE A 107 -8.43 -0.93 5.73
C ILE A 107 -7.05 -0.26 5.72
N ILE A 108 -6.23 -0.55 4.70
CA ILE A 108 -4.89 0.04 4.60
C ILE A 108 -4.99 1.56 4.44
N PHE A 109 -5.91 2.05 3.60
CA PHE A 109 -6.17 3.47 3.44
C PHE A 109 -6.51 4.16 4.77
N PHE A 110 -7.39 3.54 5.56
CA PHE A 110 -7.77 4.06 6.88
C PHE A 110 -6.58 4.08 7.86
N ILE A 111 -5.81 2.99 7.93
CA ILE A 111 -4.59 2.91 8.76
C ILE A 111 -3.61 4.02 8.39
N VAL A 112 -3.36 4.21 7.09
CA VAL A 112 -2.46 5.26 6.59
C VAL A 112 -2.98 6.65 6.95
N LYS A 113 -4.28 6.91 6.78
CA LYS A 113 -4.90 8.19 7.17
C LYS A 113 -4.76 8.47 8.67
N MET A 114 -4.99 7.46 9.52
CA MET A 114 -4.80 7.60 10.98
C MET A 114 -3.34 7.91 11.34
N LYS A 115 -2.39 7.24 10.68
CA LYS A 115 -0.96 7.47 10.88
C LYS A 115 -0.58 8.91 10.52
N ILE A 116 -1.00 9.39 9.36
CA ILE A 116 -0.77 10.78 8.92
C ILE A 116 -1.37 11.77 9.91
N ALA A 117 -2.62 11.56 10.36
CA ALA A 117 -3.27 12.44 11.33
C ALA A 117 -2.51 12.50 12.67
N SER A 118 -1.97 11.37 13.11
CA SER A 118 -1.17 11.27 14.34
C SER A 118 0.19 11.96 14.20
N ASP A 119 0.85 11.80 13.05
CA ASP A 119 2.13 12.44 12.75
C ASP A 119 1.99 13.97 12.69
N VAL A 120 0.93 14.49 12.06
CA VAL A 120 0.62 15.92 12.03
C VAL A 120 0.41 16.47 13.45
N LYS A 121 -0.39 15.78 14.28
CA LYS A 121 -0.59 16.18 15.69
C LYS A 121 0.73 16.23 16.46
N ARG A 122 1.59 15.22 16.29
CA ARG A 122 2.90 15.15 16.95
C ARG A 122 3.85 16.27 16.52
N VAL A 123 3.85 16.62 15.23
CA VAL A 123 4.65 17.75 14.71
C VAL A 123 4.16 19.07 15.29
N ASN A 124 2.85 19.30 15.29
CA ASN A 124 2.25 20.52 15.83
C ASN A 124 2.52 20.70 17.33
N GLN A 125 2.45 19.61 18.11
CA GLN A 125 2.78 19.63 19.53
C GLN A 125 4.25 20.00 19.79
N LYS A 126 5.19 19.44 19.02
CA LYS A 126 6.62 19.79 19.14
C LYS A 126 6.91 21.24 18.76
N LEU A 127 6.14 21.81 17.83
CA LEU A 127 6.25 23.22 17.45
C LEU A 127 5.72 24.14 18.57
N SER A 128 4.57 23.81 19.17
CA SER A 128 4.03 24.60 20.28
C SER A 128 4.94 24.59 21.51
N GLU A 129 5.51 23.44 21.86
CA GLU A 129 6.47 23.31 22.97
C GLU A 129 7.76 24.14 22.75
N ARG A 130 8.19 24.32 21.50
CA ARG A 130 9.34 25.17 21.15
C ARG A 130 9.01 26.66 21.20
N HIS A 131 7.79 27.05 20.80
CA HIS A 131 7.34 28.43 20.87
C HIS A 131 7.05 28.90 22.31
N GLN A 132 6.64 28.00 23.21
CA GLN A 132 6.46 28.31 24.63
C GLN A 132 7.78 28.36 25.43
N LYS A 133 8.88 27.84 24.89
CA LYS A 133 10.23 27.88 25.51
C LYS A 133 11.09 29.07 25.03
N LYS A 134 10.55 29.95 24.18
CA LYS A 134 11.14 31.23 23.81
C LYS A 134 10.42 32.35 24.55
#